data_AF-A0A972BIX4-F1
#
_entry.id   AF-A0A972BIX4-F1
#
_cell.length_a   1.000
_cell.length_b   1.000
_cell.length_c   1.000
_cell.angle_alpha   90.00
_cell.angle_beta   90.00
_cell.angle_gamma   90.00
#
_symmetry.space_group_name_H-M   'P 1'
#
loop_
_entity.id
_entity.type
_entity.pdbx_description
1 polymer ?
#
loop_
_entity_poly.entity_id
_entity_poly.type
_entity_poly.pdbx_seq_one_letter_code
_entity_poly.pdbx_strand_id
1 'polypeptide(L)'
;MGYIFEELIRRFSEHAEAGDHYTPREVIRLMVNLLLNEDKDDLTKKGLVVTVMDPACGTGGMLSIAEEYMRKLNPDIQVEVFGQEVNPQSYAICKADMLMKGQNADNIILGDSFTDDGHRGKEFRYLLTNPPFGVEWKKAEKFIREEHEQLGHEGRFGAGLPRISDGSLLFLLHLISKMRQDEKGSRIAIVFNGSPLFTGDAGSGESEIRKWIIENDLLEGIVALPADMFYNTGIATYVWILTNRKNDNILKGPVRKGKIQLVNAVDFYEKMRKSLGNKRNEITPDQINEITRIYGEFKEGEHCKIFDNEDFGYYKIVVDRPLRLNFQVNEERIERVKVERAFENLATSRKKGQAGLSEIEDGKKLQDAIIDMLKSMDSTLYKNRDQFSKALKKAAKQHAITLSAQVMKALLNGLSERDETAGICTDKKGNPEPDTELRDTEIVPLKEDIREYFEREVKPHVPDAWIDESKTRIGYEIPFTRHFYRYKPLRPAEEILAEIKELEKDILAKLRKVTGNGEI
;
A
#
# COMPACT_ATOMS: atom_id res chain seq x y z
N MET A 1 -16.46 40.22 1.38
CA MET A 1 -17.19 39.43 0.36
C MET A 1 -16.73 37.97 0.33
N GLY A 2 -15.43 37.66 0.18
CA GLY A 2 -14.93 36.26 0.13
C GLY A 2 -15.30 35.37 1.34
N TYR A 3 -15.21 35.88 2.57
CA TYR A 3 -15.54 35.10 3.78
C TYR A 3 -17.02 34.64 3.84
N ILE A 4 -17.96 35.46 3.33
CA ILE A 4 -19.38 35.11 3.27
C ILE A 4 -19.62 34.05 2.19
N PHE A 5 -18.96 34.19 1.04
CA PHE A 5 -19.03 33.21 -0.05
C PHE A 5 -18.52 31.83 0.40
N GLU A 6 -17.39 31.78 1.09
CA GLU A 6 -16.82 30.54 1.61
C GLU A 6 -17.72 29.89 2.68
N GLU A 7 -18.34 30.68 3.55
CA GLU A 7 -19.30 30.20 4.54
C GLU A 7 -20.59 29.66 3.92
N LEU A 8 -21.02 30.23 2.78
CA LEU A 8 -22.12 29.69 1.98
C LEU A 8 -21.73 28.36 1.34
N ILE A 9 -20.55 28.27 0.72
CA ILE A 9 -20.02 27.01 0.17
C ILE A 9 -20.01 25.93 1.25
N ARG A 10 -19.46 26.22 2.43
CA ARG A 10 -19.44 25.29 3.58
C ARG A 10 -20.84 24.73 3.88
N ARG A 11 -21.84 25.61 4.01
CA ARG A 11 -23.22 25.21 4.33
C ARG A 11 -23.88 24.38 3.24
N PHE A 12 -23.57 24.64 1.97
CA PHE A 12 -24.09 23.84 0.86
C PHE A 12 -23.38 22.48 0.74
N SER A 13 -22.07 22.44 0.95
CA SER A 13 -21.27 21.21 0.95
C SER A 13 -21.59 20.29 2.12
N GLU A 14 -22.01 20.82 3.28
CA GLU A 14 -22.50 20.03 4.42
C GLU A 14 -23.78 19.21 4.11
N HIS A 15 -24.46 19.54 3.02
CA HIS A 15 -25.68 18.88 2.56
C HIS A 15 -25.52 18.17 1.21
N ALA A 16 -24.32 18.20 0.61
CA ALA A 16 -24.05 17.55 -0.67
C ALA A 16 -23.87 16.03 -0.49
N GLU A 17 -24.35 15.24 -1.45
CA GLU A 17 -24.12 13.80 -1.48
C GLU A 17 -22.63 13.47 -1.69
N ALA A 18 -22.22 12.28 -1.26
CA ALA A 18 -20.85 11.78 -1.31
C ALA A 18 -20.22 11.93 -2.71
N GLY A 19 -19.39 12.96 -2.88
CA GLY A 19 -18.71 13.26 -4.14
C GLY A 19 -17.92 14.57 -4.10
N ASP A 20 -18.40 15.56 -3.35
CA ASP A 20 -17.67 16.81 -3.15
C ASP A 20 -16.76 16.71 -1.91
N HIS A 21 -15.47 16.49 -2.14
CA HIS A 21 -14.45 16.35 -1.10
C HIS A 21 -14.14 17.69 -0.42
N TYR A 22 -14.96 18.09 0.55
CA TYR A 22 -14.66 19.26 1.38
C TYR A 22 -13.71 18.88 2.53
N THR A 23 -12.57 19.57 2.63
CA THR A 23 -11.59 19.34 3.71
C THR A 23 -11.88 20.28 4.89
N PRO A 24 -11.99 19.77 6.13
CA PRO A 24 -12.21 20.61 7.31
C PRO A 24 -11.12 21.68 7.48
N ARG A 25 -11.51 22.90 7.85
CA ARG A 25 -10.60 24.06 7.91
C ARG A 25 -9.45 23.85 8.90
N GLU A 26 -9.72 23.19 10.02
CA GLU A 26 -8.73 22.86 11.04
C GLU A 26 -7.67 21.87 10.53
N VAL A 27 -8.04 20.94 9.66
CA VAL A 27 -7.09 20.03 8.99
C VAL A 27 -6.21 20.83 8.03
N ILE A 28 -6.80 21.72 7.23
CA ILE A 28 -6.05 22.58 6.31
C ILE A 28 -5.06 23.45 7.10
N ARG A 29 -5.51 24.09 8.19
CA ARG A 29 -4.63 24.89 9.07
C ARG A 29 -3.49 24.08 9.64
N LEU A 30 -3.74 22.84 10.08
CA LEU A 30 -2.68 21.95 10.53
C LEU A 30 -1.68 21.64 9.40
N MET A 31 -2.15 21.27 8.21
CA MET A 31 -1.29 21.00 7.06
C MET A 31 -0.40 22.20 6.72
N VAL A 32 -0.96 23.41 6.72
CA VAL A 32 -0.19 24.64 6.45
C VAL A 32 0.84 24.90 7.55
N ASN A 33 0.50 24.69 8.82
CA ASN A 33 1.48 24.80 9.90
C ASN A 33 2.66 23.83 9.74
N LEU A 34 2.38 22.57 9.41
CA LEU A 34 3.39 21.54 9.19
C LEU A 34 4.27 21.86 7.96
N LEU A 35 3.64 22.35 6.87
CA LEU A 35 4.35 22.78 5.67
C LEU A 35 5.35 23.91 5.95
N LEU A 36 4.95 24.90 6.73
CA LEU A 36 5.72 26.11 6.97
C LEU A 36 6.66 26.01 8.19
N ASN A 37 6.64 24.88 8.89
CA ASN A 37 7.33 24.74 10.17
C ASN A 37 8.83 25.06 10.10
N GLU A 38 9.51 24.61 9.03
CA GLU A 38 10.95 24.80 8.82
C GLU A 38 11.30 26.13 8.12
N ASP A 39 10.30 26.87 7.61
CA ASP A 39 10.51 28.04 6.73
C ASP A 39 10.19 29.39 7.43
N LYS A 40 9.95 29.40 8.75
CA LYS A 40 9.45 30.59 9.47
C LYS A 40 10.31 31.85 9.24
N ASP A 41 11.62 31.74 9.34
CA ASP A 41 12.53 32.90 9.16
C ASP A 41 12.53 33.39 7.71
N ASP A 42 12.44 32.48 6.74
CA ASP A 42 12.40 32.82 5.33
C ASP A 42 11.07 33.50 4.94
N LEU A 43 9.97 33.04 5.52
CA LEU A 43 8.61 33.52 5.26
C LEU A 43 8.35 34.94 5.79
N THR A 44 9.16 35.45 6.72
CA THR A 44 9.03 36.82 7.26
C THR A 44 9.77 37.89 6.44
N LYS A 45 10.49 37.49 5.38
CA LYS A 45 11.21 38.41 4.50
C LYS A 45 10.24 39.28 3.71
N LYS A 46 10.51 40.58 3.66
CA LYS A 46 9.68 41.56 2.93
C LYS A 46 9.71 41.31 1.43
N GLY A 47 8.54 41.34 0.78
CA GLY A 47 8.41 41.20 -0.67
C GLY A 47 8.67 39.79 -1.20
N LEU A 48 8.57 38.77 -0.35
CA LEU A 48 8.70 37.39 -0.75
C LEU A 48 7.51 36.97 -1.63
N VAL A 49 7.80 36.38 -2.79
CA VAL A 49 6.80 35.74 -3.67
C VAL A 49 6.90 34.22 -3.50
N VAL A 50 5.79 33.58 -3.16
CA VAL A 50 5.69 32.12 -3.02
C VAL A 50 4.56 31.57 -3.86
N THR A 51 4.77 30.37 -4.39
CA THR A 51 3.75 29.67 -5.18
C THR A 51 3.19 28.49 -4.40
N VAL A 52 1.86 28.35 -4.42
CA VAL A 52 1.10 27.30 -3.74
C VAL A 52 0.25 26.54 -4.75
N MET A 53 0.32 25.21 -4.75
CA MET A 53 -0.42 24.38 -5.72
C MET A 53 -1.22 23.25 -5.08
N ASP A 54 -2.43 23.04 -5.62
CA ASP A 54 -3.32 21.91 -5.31
C ASP A 54 -3.83 21.29 -6.63
N PRO A 55 -3.43 20.06 -7.00
CA PRO A 55 -3.84 19.38 -8.23
C PRO A 55 -5.24 18.77 -8.18
N ALA A 56 -5.93 18.84 -7.04
CA ALA A 56 -7.30 18.35 -6.87
C ALA A 56 -8.06 19.35 -5.98
N CYS A 57 -8.09 20.61 -6.43
CA CYS A 57 -8.38 21.74 -5.56
C CYS A 57 -9.82 21.85 -5.08
N GLY A 58 -10.75 21.08 -5.65
CA GLY A 58 -12.16 21.14 -5.30
C GLY A 58 -12.70 22.56 -5.47
N THR A 59 -13.34 23.06 -4.42
CA THR A 59 -13.86 24.44 -4.36
C THR A 59 -12.82 25.48 -3.98
N GLY A 60 -11.54 25.12 -3.85
CA GLY A 60 -10.43 26.03 -3.58
C GLY A 60 -10.13 26.30 -2.10
N GLY A 61 -10.81 25.61 -1.17
CA GLY A 61 -10.67 25.85 0.27
C GLY A 61 -9.24 25.74 0.79
N MET A 62 -8.45 24.77 0.30
CA MET A 62 -7.05 24.61 0.69
C MET A 62 -6.18 25.81 0.28
N LEU A 63 -6.25 26.20 -1.00
CA LEU A 63 -5.51 27.33 -1.56
C LEU A 63 -5.85 28.62 -0.81
N SER A 64 -7.14 28.83 -0.57
CA SER A 64 -7.69 29.99 0.11
C SER A 64 -7.21 30.15 1.55
N ILE A 65 -7.26 29.07 2.33
CA ILE A 65 -6.83 29.09 3.74
C ILE A 65 -5.31 29.15 3.84
N ALA A 66 -4.58 28.53 2.91
CA ALA A 66 -3.12 28.63 2.85
C ALA A 66 -2.67 30.07 2.59
N GLU A 67 -3.27 30.76 1.60
CA GLU A 67 -3.00 32.17 1.35
C GLU A 67 -3.31 33.03 2.59
N GLU A 68 -4.49 32.86 3.18
CA GLU A 68 -4.89 33.64 4.36
C GLU A 68 -3.89 33.48 5.51
N TYR A 69 -3.46 32.24 5.76
CA TYR A 69 -2.51 31.93 6.82
C TYR A 69 -1.13 32.52 6.55
N MET A 70 -0.62 32.38 5.33
CA MET A 70 0.67 32.96 4.93
C MET A 70 0.65 34.49 5.04
N ARG A 71 -0.43 35.16 4.62
CA ARG A 71 -0.59 36.62 4.76
C ARG A 71 -0.71 37.08 6.21
N LYS A 72 -1.29 36.25 7.09
CA LYS A 72 -1.30 36.52 8.54
C LYS A 72 0.10 36.46 9.15
N LEU A 73 0.94 35.53 8.70
CA LEU A 73 2.34 35.41 9.14
C LEU A 73 3.20 36.55 8.60
N ASN A 74 3.01 36.93 7.34
CA ASN A 74 3.72 38.02 6.70
C ASN A 74 2.76 38.83 5.81
N PRO A 75 2.30 40.02 6.26
CA PRO A 75 1.39 40.85 5.47
C PRO A 75 1.94 41.31 4.11
N ASP A 76 3.27 41.36 3.96
CA ASP A 76 3.95 41.77 2.73
C ASP A 76 4.23 40.58 1.77
N ILE A 77 3.82 39.36 2.13
CA ILE A 77 4.01 38.19 1.26
C ILE A 77 3.05 38.23 0.06
N GLN A 78 3.57 37.88 -1.10
CA GLN A 78 2.76 37.62 -2.28
C GLN A 78 2.63 36.11 -2.47
N VAL A 79 1.41 35.61 -2.33
CA VAL A 79 1.09 34.20 -2.56
C VAL A 79 0.39 34.09 -3.91
N GLU A 80 0.99 33.35 -4.83
CA GLU A 80 0.35 32.96 -6.07
C GLU A 80 -0.16 31.53 -5.96
N VAL A 81 -1.46 31.34 -6.19
CA VAL A 81 -2.10 30.04 -6.06
C VAL A 81 -2.38 29.42 -7.42
N PHE A 82 -2.26 28.09 -7.49
CA PHE A 82 -2.47 27.28 -8.68
C PHE A 82 -3.34 26.08 -8.32
N GLY A 83 -4.37 25.84 -9.13
CA GLY A 83 -5.36 24.81 -8.87
C GLY A 83 -5.69 24.03 -10.13
N GLN A 84 -6.03 22.76 -9.95
CA GLN A 84 -6.66 21.97 -11.00
C GLN A 84 -7.80 21.15 -10.41
N GLU A 85 -8.91 21.09 -11.13
CA GLU A 85 -10.12 20.36 -10.71
C GLU A 85 -10.80 19.73 -11.93
N VAL A 86 -11.27 18.50 -11.77
CA VAL A 86 -11.93 17.73 -12.85
C VAL A 86 -13.44 18.02 -12.91
N ASN A 87 -14.06 18.33 -11.78
CA ASN A 87 -15.48 18.66 -11.69
C ASN A 87 -15.72 20.12 -12.12
N PRO A 88 -16.51 20.37 -13.19
CA PRO A 88 -16.76 21.73 -13.69
C PRO A 88 -17.42 22.69 -12.70
N GLN A 89 -18.27 22.18 -11.80
CA GLN A 89 -18.95 23.01 -10.80
C GLN A 89 -17.98 23.43 -9.70
N SER A 90 -17.22 22.49 -9.13
CA SER A 90 -16.19 22.76 -8.13
C SER A 90 -15.11 23.70 -8.68
N TYR A 91 -14.67 23.45 -9.92
CA TYR A 91 -13.78 24.34 -10.67
C TYR A 91 -14.33 25.77 -10.77
N ALA A 92 -15.60 25.94 -11.18
CA ALA A 92 -16.21 27.26 -11.33
C ALA A 92 -16.29 28.01 -9.98
N ILE A 93 -16.61 27.29 -8.90
CA ILE A 93 -16.63 27.84 -7.54
C ILE A 93 -15.22 28.27 -7.11
N CYS A 94 -14.22 27.40 -7.30
CA CYS A 94 -12.83 27.71 -6.99
C CYS A 94 -12.35 28.94 -7.77
N LYS A 95 -12.57 28.96 -9.09
CA LYS A 95 -12.17 30.08 -9.95
C LYS A 95 -12.85 31.38 -9.55
N ALA A 96 -14.12 31.36 -9.17
CA ALA A 96 -14.83 32.53 -8.65
C ALA A 96 -14.25 33.01 -7.31
N ASP A 97 -13.97 32.12 -6.35
CA ASP A 97 -13.34 32.47 -5.07
C ASP A 97 -11.97 33.13 -5.28
N MET A 98 -11.13 32.54 -6.14
CA MET A 98 -9.81 33.07 -6.48
C MET A 98 -9.91 34.47 -7.12
N LEU A 99 -10.82 34.66 -8.06
CA LEU A 99 -11.07 35.97 -8.67
C LEU A 99 -11.51 37.02 -7.63
N MET A 100 -12.40 36.66 -6.71
CA MET A 100 -12.87 37.55 -5.64
C MET A 100 -11.76 37.93 -4.65
N LYS A 101 -10.73 37.09 -4.51
CA LYS A 101 -9.55 37.33 -3.68
C LYS A 101 -8.42 38.06 -4.41
N GLY A 102 -8.63 38.42 -5.69
CA GLY A 102 -7.64 39.11 -6.51
C GLY A 102 -6.51 38.20 -7.01
N GLN A 103 -6.70 36.89 -6.96
CA GLN A 103 -5.76 35.92 -7.54
C GLN A 103 -5.94 35.84 -9.06
N ASN A 104 -4.91 35.33 -9.75
CA ASN A 104 -5.00 35.08 -11.18
C ASN A 104 -5.89 33.86 -11.45
N ALA A 105 -7.11 34.09 -11.93
CA ALA A 105 -8.10 33.05 -12.22
C ALA A 105 -7.68 32.09 -13.35
N ASP A 106 -6.68 32.45 -14.17
CA ASP A 106 -6.13 31.57 -15.21
C ASP A 106 -5.18 30.51 -14.64
N ASN A 107 -4.78 30.66 -13.38
CA ASN A 107 -4.05 29.62 -12.66
C ASN A 107 -4.95 28.48 -12.16
N ILE A 108 -6.27 28.62 -12.28
CA ILE A 108 -7.23 27.57 -11.96
C ILE A 108 -7.68 26.92 -13.27
N ILE A 109 -7.45 25.62 -13.40
CA ILE A 109 -7.63 24.86 -14.65
C ILE A 109 -8.67 23.77 -14.46
N LEU A 110 -9.54 23.62 -15.45
CA LEU A 110 -10.51 22.52 -15.54
C LEU A 110 -9.89 21.36 -16.32
N GLY A 111 -9.80 20.18 -15.71
CA GLY A 111 -9.29 18.98 -16.37
C GLY A 111 -8.81 17.91 -15.40
N ASP A 112 -8.60 16.70 -15.89
CA ASP A 112 -8.03 15.59 -15.12
C ASP A 112 -6.51 15.75 -14.99
N SER A 113 -6.00 15.86 -13.76
CA SER A 113 -4.59 16.15 -13.49
C SER A 113 -3.61 15.06 -13.96
N PHE A 114 -4.09 13.84 -14.22
CA PHE A 114 -3.26 12.79 -14.80
C PHE A 114 -3.17 12.94 -16.31
N THR A 115 -4.31 12.96 -17.01
CA THR A 115 -4.32 12.95 -18.49
C THR A 115 -4.12 14.32 -19.13
N ASP A 116 -4.48 15.39 -18.43
CA ASP A 116 -4.44 16.77 -18.91
C ASP A 116 -3.79 17.68 -17.85
N ASP A 117 -2.50 17.46 -17.59
CA ASP A 117 -1.71 18.26 -16.65
C ASP A 117 -1.70 19.74 -17.06
N GLY A 118 -2.59 20.53 -16.46
CA GLY A 118 -2.80 21.94 -16.78
C GLY A 118 -1.61 22.82 -16.39
N HIS A 119 -0.78 22.34 -15.46
CA HIS A 119 0.40 23.05 -14.98
C HIS A 119 1.69 22.38 -15.45
N ARG A 120 1.67 21.73 -16.62
CA ARG A 120 2.84 21.06 -17.20
C ARG A 120 4.05 22.00 -17.28
N GLY A 121 5.21 21.52 -16.84
CA GLY A 121 6.46 22.29 -16.82
C GLY A 121 6.55 23.39 -15.75
N LYS A 122 5.52 23.59 -14.93
CA LYS A 122 5.59 24.49 -13.77
C LYS A 122 6.06 23.76 -12.52
N GLU A 123 6.75 24.48 -11.65
CA GLU A 123 7.24 24.00 -10.36
C GLU A 123 6.81 24.95 -9.23
N PHE A 124 6.49 24.39 -8.06
CA PHE A 124 5.85 25.12 -6.96
C PHE A 124 6.63 25.00 -5.65
N ARG A 125 6.63 26.06 -4.82
CA ARG A 125 7.35 26.05 -3.53
C ARG A 125 6.64 25.20 -2.49
N TYR A 126 5.32 25.38 -2.37
CA TYR A 126 4.47 24.65 -1.44
C TYR A 126 3.37 23.95 -2.22
N LEU A 127 3.13 22.69 -1.89
CA LEU A 127 2.05 21.92 -2.49
C LEU A 127 1.23 21.28 -1.39
N LEU A 128 -0.09 21.34 -1.53
CA LEU A 128 -1.00 20.75 -0.56
C LEU A 128 -2.23 20.21 -1.27
N THR A 129 -2.71 19.04 -0.84
CA THR A 129 -3.92 18.46 -1.42
C THR A 129 -4.56 17.42 -0.52
N ASN A 130 -5.86 17.25 -0.66
CA ASN A 130 -6.61 16.11 -0.15
C ASN A 130 -7.25 15.42 -1.37
N PRO A 131 -6.52 14.51 -2.04
CA PRO A 131 -7.01 13.88 -3.25
C PRO A 131 -8.10 12.88 -2.88
N PRO A 132 -8.95 12.48 -3.85
CA PRO A 132 -9.94 11.46 -3.59
C PRO A 132 -9.28 10.12 -3.19
N PHE A 133 -9.76 9.50 -2.11
CA PHE A 133 -9.16 8.29 -1.55
C PHE A 133 -9.64 7.03 -2.28
N GLY A 134 -8.70 6.14 -2.65
CA GLY A 134 -9.04 4.82 -3.19
C GLY A 134 -9.89 4.86 -4.46
N VAL A 135 -9.73 5.93 -5.25
CA VAL A 135 -10.45 6.07 -6.53
C VAL A 135 -9.71 5.33 -7.63
N GLU A 136 -10.48 4.60 -8.43
CA GLU A 136 -9.99 3.87 -9.58
C GLU A 136 -9.48 4.83 -10.68
N TRP A 137 -8.30 4.55 -11.24
CA TRP A 137 -7.70 5.35 -12.31
C TRP A 137 -7.77 4.66 -13.68
N LYS A 138 -8.72 3.73 -13.87
CA LYS A 138 -8.90 2.95 -15.11
C LYS A 138 -9.03 3.82 -16.36
N LYS A 139 -9.71 4.97 -16.26
CA LYS A 139 -9.86 5.92 -17.37
C LYS A 139 -8.55 6.54 -17.83
N ALA A 140 -7.62 6.75 -16.90
CA ALA A 140 -6.29 7.31 -17.17
C ALA A 140 -5.23 6.21 -17.43
N GLU A 141 -5.61 4.92 -17.36
CA GLU A 141 -4.66 3.81 -17.32
C GLU A 141 -3.71 3.78 -18.51
N LYS A 142 -4.25 3.87 -19.72
CA LYS A 142 -3.46 3.84 -20.95
C LYS A 142 -2.41 4.95 -20.96
N PHE A 143 -2.82 6.17 -20.64
CA PHE A 143 -1.95 7.34 -20.63
C PHE A 143 -0.83 7.20 -19.59
N ILE A 144 -1.18 6.78 -18.36
CA ILE A 144 -0.21 6.62 -17.27
C ILE A 144 0.79 5.50 -17.57
N ARG A 145 0.34 4.38 -18.14
CA ARG A 145 1.23 3.27 -18.54
C ARG A 145 2.18 3.70 -19.65
N GLU A 146 1.68 4.41 -20.66
CA GLU A 146 2.52 4.96 -21.73
C GLU A 146 3.58 5.92 -21.18
N GLU A 147 3.21 6.84 -20.26
CA GLU A 147 4.16 7.75 -19.62
C GLU A 147 5.21 6.98 -18.80
N HIS A 148 4.79 5.99 -18.01
CA HIS A 148 5.69 5.15 -17.21
C HIS A 148 6.68 4.36 -18.09
N GLU A 149 6.20 3.71 -19.15
CA GLU A 149 7.01 2.88 -20.03
C GLU A 149 7.97 3.69 -20.90
N GLN A 150 7.56 4.89 -21.36
CA GLN A 150 8.35 5.70 -22.28
C GLN A 150 9.31 6.66 -21.60
N LEU A 151 8.89 7.28 -20.48
CA LEU A 151 9.67 8.32 -19.81
C LEU A 151 10.37 7.81 -18.54
N GLY A 152 9.91 6.70 -17.96
CA GLY A 152 10.45 6.21 -16.69
C GLY A 152 10.52 7.33 -15.64
N HIS A 153 11.69 7.53 -15.02
CA HIS A 153 11.92 8.58 -14.02
C HIS A 153 12.01 10.00 -14.57
N GLU A 154 12.10 10.20 -15.89
CA GLU A 154 11.94 11.53 -16.50
C GLU A 154 10.46 11.97 -16.53
N GLY A 155 9.54 11.00 -16.44
CA GLY A 155 8.11 11.22 -16.29
C GLY A 155 7.64 11.22 -14.84
N ARG A 156 6.34 11.40 -14.63
CA ARG A 156 5.75 11.48 -13.28
C ARG A 156 5.70 10.12 -12.59
N PHE A 157 5.46 9.06 -13.35
CA PHE A 157 5.10 7.76 -12.79
C PHE A 157 6.24 6.73 -12.81
N GLY A 158 7.49 7.16 -12.97
CA GLY A 158 8.65 6.28 -13.10
C GLY A 158 8.91 5.33 -11.93
N ALA A 159 8.56 5.75 -10.71
CA ALA A 159 8.77 4.96 -9.50
C ALA A 159 7.92 3.68 -9.41
N GLY A 160 6.83 3.60 -10.18
CA GLY A 160 5.93 2.45 -10.18
C GLY A 160 4.47 2.86 -10.40
N LEU A 161 3.62 1.85 -10.58
CA LEU A 161 2.19 2.03 -10.81
C LEU A 161 1.41 1.25 -9.74
N PRO A 162 0.57 1.91 -8.90
CA PRO A 162 -0.24 1.19 -7.91
C PRO A 162 -1.31 0.34 -8.61
N ARG A 163 -2.06 -0.48 -7.87
CA ARG A 163 -3.23 -1.17 -8.43
C ARG A 163 -4.24 -0.18 -9.05
N ILE A 164 -4.95 -0.62 -10.09
CA ILE A 164 -5.91 0.21 -10.82
C ILE A 164 -7.01 0.80 -9.92
N SER A 165 -7.40 0.06 -8.88
CA SER A 165 -8.46 0.47 -7.94
C SER A 165 -8.06 1.56 -6.94
N ASP A 166 -6.79 2.01 -6.93
CA ASP A 166 -6.33 3.02 -5.97
C ASP A 166 -5.26 3.94 -6.59
N GLY A 167 -5.67 5.14 -6.99
CA GLY A 167 -4.80 6.16 -7.59
C GLY A 167 -4.12 7.10 -6.59
N SER A 168 -4.24 6.88 -5.27
CA SER A 168 -3.75 7.85 -4.28
C SER A 168 -2.24 8.14 -4.39
N LEU A 169 -1.41 7.12 -4.61
CA LEU A 169 0.04 7.30 -4.80
C LEU A 169 0.39 8.00 -6.12
N LEU A 170 -0.48 7.97 -7.14
CA LEU A 170 -0.24 8.69 -8.40
C LEU A 170 -0.35 10.21 -8.20
N PHE A 171 -1.27 10.68 -7.35
CA PHE A 171 -1.33 12.11 -6.98
C PHE A 171 -0.06 12.55 -6.27
N LEU A 172 0.50 11.71 -5.39
CA LEU A 172 1.76 12.02 -4.74
C LEU A 172 2.92 12.13 -5.72
N LEU A 173 3.04 11.18 -6.64
CA LEU A 173 4.05 11.24 -7.71
C LEU A 173 3.87 12.48 -8.60
N HIS A 174 2.63 12.85 -8.91
CA HIS A 174 2.33 14.09 -9.62
C HIS A 174 2.76 15.34 -8.83
N LEU A 175 2.57 15.39 -7.51
CA LEU A 175 3.07 16.49 -6.69
C LEU A 175 4.61 16.53 -6.65
N ILE A 176 5.25 15.36 -6.52
CA ILE A 176 6.72 15.25 -6.51
C ILE A 176 7.30 15.77 -7.83
N SER A 177 6.67 15.49 -8.96
CA SER A 177 7.12 15.99 -10.27
C SER A 177 6.99 17.50 -10.44
N LYS A 178 6.34 18.20 -9.50
CA LYS A 178 6.15 19.67 -9.50
C LYS A 178 7.04 20.35 -8.47
N MET A 179 7.91 19.62 -7.80
CA MET A 179 8.85 20.18 -6.85
C MET A 179 9.95 20.97 -7.58
N ARG A 180 10.29 22.13 -7.04
CA ARG A 180 11.43 22.93 -7.47
C ARG A 180 12.73 22.22 -7.15
N GLN A 181 13.68 22.30 -8.06
CA GLN A 181 15.03 21.73 -7.90
C GLN A 181 16.08 22.77 -7.49
N ASP A 182 15.66 23.99 -7.12
CA ASP A 182 16.56 25.03 -6.60
C ASP A 182 16.99 24.75 -5.14
N GLU A 183 17.96 25.52 -4.62
CA GLU A 183 18.49 25.36 -3.24
C GLU A 183 17.41 25.44 -2.15
N LYS A 184 16.29 26.11 -2.45
CA LYS A 184 15.18 26.28 -1.52
C LYS A 184 14.12 25.19 -1.67
N GLY A 185 14.23 24.26 -2.62
CA GLY A 185 13.40 23.06 -2.76
C GLY A 185 11.87 23.23 -2.67
N SER A 186 11.14 22.17 -2.42
CA SER A 186 9.69 22.23 -2.20
C SER A 186 9.28 21.45 -0.97
N ARG A 187 8.08 21.74 -0.49
CA ARG A 187 7.42 20.97 0.58
C ARG A 187 6.01 20.61 0.15
N ILE A 188 5.62 19.36 0.40
CA ILE A 188 4.33 18.78 0.07
C ILE A 188 3.64 18.37 1.37
N ALA A 189 2.34 18.68 1.50
CA ALA A 189 1.46 18.07 2.50
C ALA A 189 0.26 17.43 1.80
N ILE A 190 0.15 16.11 1.87
CA ILE A 190 -0.93 15.36 1.25
C ILE A 190 -1.68 14.54 2.30
N VAL A 191 -3.01 14.55 2.22
CA VAL A 191 -3.85 13.71 3.07
C VAL A 191 -4.02 12.33 2.43
N PHE A 192 -3.88 11.28 3.22
CA PHE A 192 -4.17 9.92 2.82
C PHE A 192 -5.06 9.18 3.83
N ASN A 193 -5.68 8.11 3.38
CA ASN A 193 -6.16 7.05 4.27
C ASN A 193 -4.99 6.10 4.65
N GLY A 194 -5.28 4.96 5.26
CA GLY A 194 -4.24 3.98 5.63
C GLY A 194 -3.58 3.24 4.45
N SER A 195 -4.21 3.20 3.26
CA SER A 195 -3.76 2.34 2.14
C SER A 195 -2.31 2.62 1.70
N PRO A 196 -1.89 3.87 1.46
CA PRO A 196 -0.51 4.21 1.07
C PRO A 196 0.57 3.77 2.05
N LEU A 197 0.25 3.54 3.33
CA LEU A 197 1.24 3.16 4.35
C LEU A 197 1.77 1.73 4.16
N PHE A 198 0.93 0.78 3.76
CA PHE A 198 1.28 -0.65 3.82
C PHE A 198 0.74 -1.50 2.67
N THR A 199 -0.12 -0.96 1.80
CA THR A 199 -0.62 -1.73 0.65
C THR A 199 0.52 -2.09 -0.29
N GLY A 200 0.49 -3.30 -0.84
CA GLY A 200 1.41 -3.74 -1.87
C GLY A 200 2.55 -4.57 -1.30
N ASP A 201 2.77 -5.72 -1.92
CA ASP A 201 3.83 -6.66 -1.54
C ASP A 201 5.20 -6.18 -2.03
N ALA A 202 6.29 -6.76 -1.53
CA ALA A 202 7.63 -6.46 -2.03
C ALA A 202 7.72 -6.67 -3.56
N GLY A 203 8.19 -5.65 -4.30
CA GLY A 203 8.21 -5.65 -5.76
C GLY A 203 6.88 -5.26 -6.44
N SER A 204 5.80 -4.99 -5.68
CA SER A 204 4.58 -4.39 -6.25
C SER A 204 4.73 -2.88 -6.39
N GLY A 205 3.93 -2.27 -7.28
CA GLY A 205 4.07 -0.85 -7.59
C GLY A 205 3.90 0.07 -6.38
N GLU A 206 2.98 -0.20 -5.44
CA GLU A 206 2.85 0.61 -4.23
C GLU A 206 4.10 0.54 -3.34
N SER A 207 4.70 -0.65 -3.23
CA SER A 207 5.92 -0.87 -2.45
C SER A 207 7.13 -0.22 -3.12
N GLU A 208 7.26 -0.32 -4.44
CA GLU A 208 8.32 0.35 -5.21
C GLU A 208 8.20 1.87 -5.16
N ILE A 209 6.98 2.43 -5.19
CA ILE A 209 6.77 3.88 -5.01
C ILE A 209 7.22 4.32 -3.62
N ARG A 210 6.79 3.63 -2.55
CA ARG A 210 7.23 3.94 -1.18
C ARG A 210 8.74 3.84 -1.05
N LYS A 211 9.32 2.74 -1.54
CA LYS A 211 10.76 2.51 -1.58
C LYS A 211 11.47 3.69 -2.22
N TRP A 212 11.08 4.06 -3.44
CA TRP A 212 11.70 5.16 -4.16
C TRP A 212 11.59 6.49 -3.40
N ILE A 213 10.43 6.81 -2.81
CA ILE A 213 10.24 8.04 -2.02
C ILE A 213 11.17 8.05 -0.79
N ILE A 214 11.28 6.93 -0.07
CA ILE A 214 12.06 6.81 1.17
C ILE A 214 13.57 6.77 0.87
N GLU A 215 14.00 6.01 -0.13
CA GLU A 215 15.41 5.90 -0.54
C GLU A 215 15.95 7.20 -1.15
N ASN A 216 15.09 8.01 -1.81
CA ASN A 216 15.44 9.38 -2.23
C ASN A 216 15.32 10.42 -1.11
N ASP A 217 15.09 9.97 0.13
CA ASP A 217 15.00 10.81 1.32
C ASP A 217 13.93 11.92 1.22
N LEU A 218 12.84 11.67 0.50
CA LEU A 218 11.78 12.66 0.25
C LEU A 218 10.74 12.71 1.37
N LEU A 219 10.41 11.56 1.98
CA LEU A 219 9.42 11.49 3.07
C LEU A 219 10.02 12.07 4.36
N GLU A 220 9.52 13.20 4.84
CA GLU A 220 10.02 13.84 6.06
C GLU A 220 9.28 13.38 7.31
N GLY A 221 7.95 13.22 7.21
CA GLY A 221 7.18 12.67 8.31
C GLY A 221 5.71 12.45 7.99
N ILE A 222 5.03 11.78 8.92
CA ILE A 222 3.62 11.42 8.81
C ILE A 222 2.93 11.75 10.12
N VAL A 223 1.81 12.47 10.05
CA VAL A 223 0.97 12.81 11.20
C VAL A 223 -0.34 12.01 11.11
N ALA A 224 -0.60 11.11 12.05
CA ALA A 224 -1.88 10.40 12.14
C ALA A 224 -2.93 11.30 12.80
N LEU A 225 -4.06 11.50 12.13
CA LEU A 225 -5.15 12.35 12.61
C LEU A 225 -6.20 11.54 13.38
N PRO A 226 -7.01 12.20 14.24
CA PRO A 226 -8.18 11.58 14.84
C PRO A 226 -9.13 11.02 13.78
N ALA A 227 -9.83 9.93 14.13
CA ALA A 227 -10.95 9.42 13.33
C ALA A 227 -12.12 10.40 13.34
N ASP A 228 -13.09 10.20 12.44
CA ASP A 228 -14.31 11.04 12.34
C ASP A 228 -14.04 12.55 12.20
N MET A 229 -12.91 12.91 11.59
CA MET A 229 -12.53 14.31 11.33
C MET A 229 -13.11 14.85 10.02
N PHE A 230 -13.39 14.00 9.04
CA PHE A 230 -13.86 14.39 7.71
C PHE A 230 -15.36 14.19 7.55
N TYR A 231 -16.00 15.04 6.75
CA TYR A 231 -17.45 15.03 6.53
C TYR A 231 -17.95 13.75 5.87
N ASN A 232 -17.14 13.18 4.97
CA ASN A 232 -17.54 12.06 4.12
C ASN A 232 -17.03 10.72 4.62
N THR A 233 -16.16 10.67 5.63
CA THR A 233 -15.58 9.41 6.12
C THR A 233 -15.17 9.47 7.58
N GLY A 234 -15.40 8.37 8.30
CA GLY A 234 -14.94 8.16 9.68
C GLY A 234 -13.58 7.47 9.80
N ILE A 235 -12.94 7.14 8.66
CA ILE A 235 -11.68 6.38 8.66
C ILE A 235 -10.52 7.17 9.27
N ALA A 236 -9.51 6.44 9.74
CA ALA A 236 -8.22 7.03 10.08
C ALA A 236 -7.56 7.66 8.84
N THR A 237 -7.05 8.87 9.02
CA THR A 237 -6.38 9.64 7.97
C THR A 237 -5.01 10.12 8.46
N TYR A 238 -4.14 10.40 7.50
CA TYR A 238 -2.75 10.73 7.75
C TYR A 238 -2.35 11.91 6.88
N VAL A 239 -1.59 12.85 7.43
CA VAL A 239 -0.93 13.89 6.65
C VAL A 239 0.50 13.47 6.42
N TRP A 240 0.87 13.20 5.16
CA TRP A 240 2.25 12.96 4.78
C TRP A 240 2.92 14.27 4.40
N ILE A 241 4.10 14.51 4.97
CA ILE A 241 4.95 15.65 4.68
C ILE A 241 6.16 15.16 3.90
N LEU A 242 6.37 15.71 2.71
CA LEU A 242 7.52 15.41 1.87
C LEU A 242 8.31 16.68 1.56
N THR A 243 9.62 16.53 1.39
CA THR A 243 10.50 17.61 0.96
C THR A 243 11.76 17.08 0.28
N ASN A 244 12.30 17.83 -0.68
CA ASN A 244 13.60 17.56 -1.32
C ASN A 244 14.72 18.44 -0.75
N ARG A 245 14.51 19.01 0.44
CA ARG A 245 15.42 19.94 1.12
C ARG A 245 15.49 19.68 2.62
N LYS A 246 15.54 18.40 3.02
CA LYS A 246 15.68 18.03 4.44
C LYS A 246 16.92 18.67 5.03
N ASN A 247 16.78 19.26 6.22
CA ASN A 247 17.90 19.89 6.90
C ASN A 247 18.96 18.85 7.29
N ASP A 248 20.22 19.11 6.95
CA ASP A 248 21.38 18.30 7.29
C ASP A 248 22.40 19.02 8.17
N ASN A 249 22.06 20.24 8.60
CA ASN A 249 22.93 21.08 9.41
C ASN A 249 22.29 21.37 10.76
N ILE A 250 22.91 20.86 11.82
CA ILE A 250 22.44 21.05 13.21
C ILE A 250 22.35 22.53 13.63
N LEU A 251 23.12 23.41 13.00
CA LEU A 251 23.09 24.86 13.27
C LEU A 251 21.84 25.55 12.71
N LYS A 252 21.15 24.92 11.75
CA LYS A 252 19.90 25.43 11.15
C LYS A 252 18.65 24.87 11.82
N GLY A 253 18.80 23.95 12.78
CA GLY A 253 17.69 23.24 13.42
C GLY A 253 17.92 21.74 13.47
N PRO A 254 16.89 20.94 13.79
CA PRO A 254 17.00 19.49 13.84
C PRO A 254 17.47 18.89 12.51
N VAL A 255 18.37 17.90 12.59
CA VAL A 255 18.85 17.17 11.40
C VAL A 255 17.82 16.11 11.02
N ARG A 256 17.16 16.31 9.87
CA ARG A 256 16.11 15.42 9.35
C ARG A 256 16.59 14.53 8.20
N LYS A 257 17.74 14.82 7.59
CA LYS A 257 18.29 14.03 6.48
C LYS A 257 18.51 12.57 6.90
N GLY A 258 18.03 11.64 6.08
CA GLY A 258 18.03 10.20 6.34
C GLY A 258 17.03 9.72 7.38
N LYS A 259 16.15 10.62 7.88
CA LYS A 259 15.19 10.33 8.94
C LYS A 259 13.75 10.57 8.51
N ILE A 260 12.83 9.84 9.14
CA ILE A 260 11.38 10.00 9.02
C ILE A 260 10.78 10.13 10.41
N GLN A 261 9.93 11.14 10.61
CA GLN A 261 9.20 11.37 11.86
C GLN A 261 7.76 10.89 11.76
N LEU A 262 7.32 10.06 12.70
CA LEU A 262 5.92 9.69 12.87
C LEU A 262 5.35 10.45 14.07
N VAL A 263 4.25 11.18 13.88
CA VAL A 263 3.53 11.90 14.95
C VAL A 263 2.13 11.33 15.10
N ASN A 264 1.82 10.75 16.26
CA ASN A 264 0.52 10.16 16.54
C ASN A 264 -0.40 11.15 17.24
N ALA A 265 -1.28 11.80 16.47
CA ALA A 265 -2.24 12.79 16.95
C ALA A 265 -3.69 12.26 17.04
N VAL A 266 -3.90 10.93 17.05
CA VAL A 266 -5.24 10.32 17.03
C VAL A 266 -6.13 10.72 18.22
N ASP A 267 -5.53 11.07 19.35
CA ASP A 267 -6.23 11.47 20.58
C ASP A 267 -6.41 13.01 20.70
N PHE A 268 -5.94 13.78 19.72
CA PHE A 268 -5.97 15.24 19.74
C PHE A 268 -7.26 15.76 19.11
N TYR A 269 -8.39 15.60 19.81
CA TYR A 269 -9.66 16.12 19.35
C TYR A 269 -10.59 16.55 20.49
N GLU A 270 -11.56 17.38 20.14
CA GLU A 270 -12.77 17.60 20.91
C GLU A 270 -13.98 17.03 20.18
N LYS A 271 -14.94 16.50 20.93
CA LYS A 271 -16.19 16.00 20.34
C LYS A 271 -17.10 17.17 19.99
N MET A 272 -17.56 17.18 18.75
CA MET A 272 -18.51 18.17 18.28
C MET A 272 -19.87 17.98 18.94
N ARG A 273 -20.52 19.10 19.30
CA ARG A 273 -21.88 19.08 19.85
C ARG A 273 -22.93 18.54 18.87
N LYS A 274 -22.72 18.78 17.57
CA LYS A 274 -23.57 18.30 16.48
C LYS A 274 -22.67 17.74 15.39
N SER A 275 -22.94 16.50 14.98
CA SER A 275 -22.23 15.87 13.87
C SER A 275 -22.63 16.47 12.52
N LEU A 276 -21.70 16.48 11.58
CA LEU A 276 -21.88 16.96 10.21
C LEU A 276 -21.46 15.85 9.25
N GLY A 277 -22.43 15.10 8.71
CA GLY A 277 -22.13 13.84 8.03
C GLY A 277 -21.44 12.86 8.98
N ASN A 278 -20.30 12.32 8.56
CA ASN A 278 -19.43 11.46 9.38
C ASN A 278 -18.56 12.25 10.36
N LYS A 279 -18.43 13.57 10.21
CA LYS A 279 -17.60 14.38 11.08
C LYS A 279 -18.21 14.47 12.48
N ARG A 280 -17.47 14.01 13.49
CA ARG A 280 -17.85 14.07 14.91
C ARG A 280 -16.77 14.68 15.80
N ASN A 281 -15.55 14.76 15.31
CA ASN A 281 -14.40 15.25 16.06
C ASN A 281 -13.83 16.50 15.36
N GLU A 282 -13.26 17.42 16.13
CA GLU A 282 -12.53 18.59 15.63
C GLU A 282 -11.22 18.77 16.39
N ILE A 283 -10.17 19.26 15.72
CA ILE A 283 -8.90 19.61 16.36
C ILE A 283 -8.95 21.10 16.68
N THR A 284 -8.76 21.46 17.94
CA THR A 284 -8.77 22.86 18.38
C THR A 284 -7.51 23.62 17.95
N PRO A 285 -7.53 24.97 17.93
CA PRO A 285 -6.32 25.75 17.67
C PRO A 285 -5.14 25.41 18.58
N ASP A 286 -5.39 25.13 19.87
CA ASP A 286 -4.35 24.75 20.83
C ASP A 286 -3.78 23.37 20.51
N GLN A 287 -4.63 22.41 20.12
CA GLN A 287 -4.18 21.10 19.66
C GLN A 287 -3.39 21.19 18.34
N ILE A 288 -3.77 22.07 17.41
CA ILE A 288 -2.99 22.32 16.18
C ILE A 288 -1.60 22.86 16.54
N ASN A 289 -1.52 23.83 17.45
CA ASN A 289 -0.24 24.38 17.91
C ASN A 289 0.63 23.30 18.56
N GLU A 290 0.04 22.43 19.38
CA GLU A 290 0.75 21.36 20.03
C GLU A 290 1.26 20.29 19.05
N ILE A 291 0.43 19.85 18.09
CA ILE A 291 0.86 18.91 17.04
C ILE A 291 2.00 19.53 16.22
N THR A 292 1.88 20.81 15.87
CA THR A 292 2.92 21.54 15.12
C THR A 292 4.21 21.64 15.93
N ARG A 293 4.12 21.90 17.25
CA ARG A 293 5.28 21.91 18.15
C ARG A 293 5.95 20.55 18.24
N ILE A 294 5.18 19.47 18.45
CA ILE A 294 5.69 18.10 18.49
C ILE A 294 6.42 17.76 17.18
N TYR A 295 5.82 18.10 16.05
CA TYR A 295 6.44 17.90 14.74
C TYR A 295 7.76 18.69 14.62
N GLY A 296 7.73 19.98 14.96
CA GLY A 296 8.88 20.87 14.77
C GLY A 296 10.05 20.66 15.73
N GLU A 297 9.79 20.22 16.96
CA GLU A 297 10.87 19.91 17.92
C GLU A 297 11.69 18.69 17.52
N PHE A 298 11.13 17.81 16.68
CA PHE A 298 11.80 16.62 16.17
C PHE A 298 12.47 15.81 17.29
N LYS A 299 11.68 15.50 18.32
CA LYS A 299 12.15 14.83 19.54
C LYS A 299 11.28 13.61 19.85
N GLU A 300 11.92 12.49 20.13
CA GLU A 300 11.28 11.26 20.61
C GLU A 300 10.41 11.52 21.84
N GLY A 301 9.23 10.92 21.86
CA GLY A 301 8.26 11.07 22.94
C GLY A 301 7.05 10.14 22.79
N GLU A 302 6.06 10.34 23.65
CA GLU A 302 4.83 9.54 23.64
C GLU A 302 4.10 9.59 22.29
N HIS A 303 4.03 10.78 21.70
CA HIS A 303 3.33 11.04 20.43
C HIS A 303 4.27 11.16 19.24
N CYS A 304 5.58 10.99 19.41
CA CYS A 304 6.56 11.21 18.34
C CYS A 304 7.62 10.12 18.34
N LYS A 305 7.82 9.50 17.17
CA LYS A 305 8.89 8.52 16.92
C LYS A 305 9.68 8.89 15.68
N ILE A 306 10.98 8.66 15.70
CA ILE A 306 11.93 9.04 14.65
C ILE A 306 12.70 7.80 14.23
N PHE A 307 12.72 7.56 12.94
CA PHE A 307 13.29 6.37 12.32
C PHE A 307 14.32 6.76 11.27
N ASP A 308 15.27 5.87 11.01
CA ASP A 308 16.06 5.89 9.78
C ASP A 308 15.19 5.45 8.60
N ASN A 309 15.54 5.88 7.41
CA ASN A 309 14.86 5.43 6.17
C ASN A 309 14.83 3.89 6.07
N GLU A 310 15.91 3.21 6.45
CA GLU A 310 16.04 1.76 6.40
C GLU A 310 15.12 1.01 7.39
N ASP A 311 14.59 1.67 8.43
CA ASP A 311 13.69 1.02 9.41
C ASP A 311 12.34 0.61 8.79
N PHE A 312 11.99 1.18 7.64
CA PHE A 312 10.75 0.85 6.91
C PHE A 312 10.97 -0.15 5.77
N GLY A 313 12.22 -0.50 5.49
CA GLY A 313 12.58 -1.50 4.49
C GLY A 313 12.59 -2.90 5.08
N TYR A 314 12.27 -3.88 4.25
CA TYR A 314 12.42 -5.29 4.58
C TYR A 314 12.77 -6.12 3.35
N TYR A 315 13.49 -7.22 3.55
CA TYR A 315 13.60 -8.29 2.58
C TYR A 315 12.41 -9.23 2.74
N LYS A 316 11.71 -9.49 1.64
CA LYS A 316 10.83 -10.64 1.52
C LYS A 316 11.60 -11.76 0.87
N ILE A 317 11.92 -12.79 1.64
CA ILE A 317 12.66 -13.96 1.16
C ILE A 317 11.68 -15.09 0.88
N VAL A 318 11.96 -15.88 -0.16
CA VAL A 318 11.22 -17.12 -0.42
C VAL A 318 11.99 -18.27 0.20
N VAL A 319 11.32 -18.99 1.09
CA VAL A 319 11.85 -20.17 1.75
C VAL A 319 11.29 -21.39 1.03
N ASP A 320 12.17 -22.12 0.34
CA ASP A 320 11.82 -23.36 -0.34
C ASP A 320 12.19 -24.56 0.54
N ARG A 321 11.39 -25.62 0.40
CA ARG A 321 11.60 -26.92 1.04
C ARG A 321 11.72 -28.00 -0.04
N PRO A 322 12.44 -29.10 0.21
CA PRO A 322 12.67 -30.11 -0.82
C PRO A 322 11.40 -30.89 -1.11
N LEU A 323 11.11 -31.08 -2.39
CA LEU A 323 10.04 -31.94 -2.87
C LEU A 323 10.36 -33.40 -2.55
N ARG A 324 9.46 -34.07 -1.86
CA ARG A 324 9.57 -35.50 -1.52
C ARG A 324 8.34 -36.22 -2.00
N LEU A 325 8.57 -37.18 -2.91
CA LEU A 325 7.50 -37.93 -3.56
C LEU A 325 7.76 -39.42 -3.40
N ASN A 326 6.70 -40.16 -3.05
CA ASN A 326 6.66 -41.60 -3.30
C ASN A 326 5.97 -41.86 -4.65
N PHE A 327 6.22 -43.03 -5.22
CA PHE A 327 5.71 -43.43 -6.51
C PHE A 327 5.17 -44.85 -6.42
N GLN A 328 4.00 -45.08 -7.00
CA GLN A 328 3.36 -46.38 -6.99
C GLN A 328 2.49 -46.50 -8.23
N VAL A 329 2.42 -47.71 -8.78
CA VAL A 329 1.45 -48.04 -9.82
C VAL A 329 0.25 -48.72 -9.17
N ASN A 330 -0.87 -48.00 -9.07
CA ASN A 330 -2.15 -48.52 -8.62
C ASN A 330 -3.28 -47.90 -9.45
N GLU A 331 -4.49 -48.44 -9.34
CA GLU A 331 -5.63 -47.99 -10.17
C GLU A 331 -5.91 -46.50 -10.02
N GLU A 332 -5.91 -45.99 -8.78
CA GLU A 332 -6.19 -44.58 -8.50
C GLU A 332 -5.17 -43.64 -9.15
N ARG A 333 -3.87 -43.95 -9.02
CA ARG A 333 -2.80 -43.12 -9.60
C ARG A 333 -2.74 -43.22 -11.12
N ILE A 334 -3.13 -44.35 -11.69
CA ILE A 334 -3.29 -44.50 -13.14
C ILE A 334 -4.39 -43.58 -13.67
N GLU A 335 -5.50 -43.41 -12.95
CA GLU A 335 -6.53 -42.44 -13.34
C GLU A 335 -5.98 -41.00 -13.34
N ARG A 336 -5.10 -40.66 -12.38
CA ARG A 336 -4.40 -39.35 -12.39
C ARG A 336 -3.50 -39.17 -13.62
N VAL A 337 -2.81 -40.22 -14.07
CA VAL A 337 -2.01 -40.17 -15.31
C VAL A 337 -2.87 -39.81 -16.51
N LYS A 338 -4.10 -40.34 -16.61
CA LYS A 338 -4.95 -40.11 -17.79
C LYS A 338 -5.32 -38.64 -18.00
N VAL A 339 -5.40 -37.86 -16.91
CA VAL A 339 -5.72 -36.43 -16.95
C VAL A 339 -4.48 -35.54 -17.02
N GLU A 340 -3.27 -36.11 -17.01
CA GLU A 340 -2.05 -35.34 -17.25
C GLU A 340 -2.01 -34.88 -18.71
N ARG A 341 -1.90 -33.57 -18.94
CA ARG A 341 -2.01 -32.95 -20.26
C ARG A 341 -1.07 -33.56 -21.31
N ALA A 342 0.16 -33.92 -20.95
CA ALA A 342 1.10 -34.53 -21.91
C ALA A 342 0.73 -35.97 -22.27
N PHE A 343 0.03 -36.68 -21.40
CA PHE A 343 -0.54 -37.99 -21.69
C PHE A 343 -1.82 -37.85 -22.53
N GLU A 344 -2.74 -36.96 -22.15
CA GLU A 344 -3.96 -36.66 -22.89
C GLU A 344 -3.67 -36.23 -24.34
N ASN A 345 -2.69 -35.34 -24.53
CA ASN A 345 -2.31 -34.80 -25.84
C ASN A 345 -1.79 -35.86 -26.82
N LEU A 346 -1.41 -37.07 -26.37
CA LEU A 346 -1.03 -38.15 -27.27
C LEU A 346 -2.13 -38.44 -28.29
N ALA A 347 -3.40 -38.38 -27.87
CA ALA A 347 -4.57 -38.62 -28.71
C ALA A 347 -5.16 -37.31 -29.30
N THR A 348 -4.34 -36.27 -29.48
CA THR A 348 -4.75 -35.00 -30.09
C THR A 348 -3.88 -34.69 -31.31
N SER A 349 -4.42 -34.01 -32.32
CA SER A 349 -3.63 -33.54 -33.46
C SER A 349 -4.03 -32.13 -33.88
N ARG A 350 -3.03 -31.34 -34.30
CA ARG A 350 -3.22 -30.03 -34.94
C ARG A 350 -3.40 -30.13 -36.46
N LYS A 351 -3.18 -31.31 -37.05
CA LYS A 351 -3.30 -31.55 -38.48
C LYS A 351 -4.76 -31.80 -38.86
N LYS A 352 -5.16 -31.36 -40.06
CA LYS A 352 -6.52 -31.57 -40.59
C LYS A 352 -6.57 -32.79 -41.51
N GLY A 353 -7.74 -33.38 -41.65
CA GLY A 353 -8.00 -34.50 -42.56
C GLY A 353 -7.42 -35.84 -42.06
N GLN A 354 -7.18 -36.77 -43.00
CA GLN A 354 -6.80 -38.15 -42.71
C GLN A 354 -5.51 -38.28 -41.90
N ALA A 355 -4.55 -37.37 -42.10
CA ALA A 355 -3.31 -37.32 -41.33
C ALA A 355 -3.53 -37.01 -39.84
N GLY A 356 -4.49 -36.12 -39.53
CA GLY A 356 -4.85 -35.82 -38.14
C GLY A 356 -5.61 -36.96 -37.47
N LEU A 357 -6.50 -37.63 -38.20
CA LEU A 357 -7.24 -38.80 -37.71
C LEU A 357 -6.31 -39.98 -37.40
N SER A 358 -5.34 -40.25 -38.29
CA SER A 358 -4.32 -41.29 -38.07
C SER A 358 -3.48 -41.00 -36.83
N GLU A 359 -3.03 -39.76 -36.64
CA GLU A 359 -2.23 -39.36 -35.49
C GLU A 359 -2.99 -39.50 -34.16
N ILE A 360 -4.29 -39.20 -34.14
CA ILE A 360 -5.15 -39.42 -32.98
C ILE A 360 -5.31 -40.91 -32.68
N GLU A 361 -5.51 -41.74 -33.70
CA GLU A 361 -5.68 -43.19 -33.54
C GLU A 361 -4.39 -43.84 -33.01
N ASP A 362 -3.24 -43.49 -33.58
CA ASP A 362 -1.93 -43.95 -33.12
C ASP A 362 -1.64 -43.48 -31.69
N GLY A 363 -2.05 -42.25 -31.37
CA GLY A 363 -2.03 -41.68 -30.03
C GLY A 363 -2.82 -42.47 -29.01
N LYS A 364 -4.06 -42.87 -29.34
CA LYS A 364 -4.91 -43.72 -28.49
C LYS A 364 -4.29 -45.09 -28.28
N LYS A 365 -3.78 -45.72 -29.34
CA LYS A 365 -3.07 -47.01 -29.23
C LYS A 365 -1.87 -46.91 -28.29
N LEU A 366 -1.12 -45.80 -28.35
CA LEU A 366 0.01 -45.57 -27.46
C LEU A 366 -0.45 -45.32 -26.01
N GLN A 367 -1.55 -44.59 -25.79
CA GLN A 367 -2.14 -44.43 -24.45
C GLN A 367 -2.53 -45.79 -23.87
N ASP A 368 -3.28 -46.60 -24.61
CA ASP A 368 -3.72 -47.93 -24.17
C ASP A 368 -2.52 -48.82 -23.85
N ALA A 369 -1.49 -48.85 -24.72
CA ALA A 369 -0.26 -49.59 -24.48
C ALA A 369 0.47 -49.13 -23.22
N ILE A 370 0.53 -47.83 -22.93
CA ILE A 370 1.14 -47.31 -21.70
C ILE A 370 0.32 -47.72 -20.47
N ILE A 371 -1.01 -47.67 -20.54
CA ILE A 371 -1.89 -48.09 -19.42
C ILE A 371 -1.74 -49.59 -19.15
N ASP A 372 -1.71 -50.41 -20.20
CA ASP A 372 -1.50 -51.86 -20.07
C ASP A 372 -0.11 -52.17 -19.51
N MET A 373 0.92 -51.45 -19.96
CA MET A 373 2.26 -51.52 -19.37
C MET A 373 2.21 -51.20 -17.87
N LEU A 374 1.56 -50.11 -17.47
CA LEU A 374 1.42 -49.75 -16.05
C LEU A 374 0.68 -50.83 -15.26
N LYS A 375 -0.46 -51.32 -15.76
CA LYS A 375 -1.24 -52.40 -15.11
C LYS A 375 -0.45 -53.71 -14.97
N SER A 376 0.54 -53.95 -15.82
CA SER A 376 1.43 -55.11 -15.72
C SER A 376 2.53 -54.97 -14.66
N MET A 377 2.77 -53.76 -14.15
CA MET A 377 3.73 -53.51 -13.08
C MET A 377 3.13 -53.88 -11.72
N ASP A 378 4.00 -54.26 -10.79
CA ASP A 378 3.61 -54.50 -9.41
C ASP A 378 3.33 -53.20 -8.66
N SER A 379 2.44 -53.25 -7.67
CA SER A 379 2.07 -52.10 -6.82
C SER A 379 3.14 -51.78 -5.76
N THR A 380 4.41 -51.97 -6.09
CA THR A 380 5.53 -51.67 -5.20
C THR A 380 5.64 -50.16 -4.99
N LEU A 381 5.75 -49.74 -3.73
CA LEU A 381 5.93 -48.34 -3.36
C LEU A 381 7.42 -47.95 -3.43
N TYR A 382 7.75 -47.05 -4.33
CA TYR A 382 9.09 -46.50 -4.49
C TYR A 382 9.20 -45.15 -3.80
N LYS A 383 10.16 -45.01 -2.88
CA LYS A 383 10.43 -43.74 -2.17
C LYS A 383 11.57 -42.91 -2.79
N ASN A 384 12.01 -43.28 -3.99
CA ASN A 384 13.09 -42.61 -4.70
C ASN A 384 12.75 -42.51 -6.19
N ARG A 385 12.75 -41.28 -6.72
CA ARG A 385 12.37 -40.98 -8.11
C ARG A 385 13.25 -41.69 -9.13
N ASP A 386 14.55 -41.82 -8.88
CA ASP A 386 15.47 -42.46 -9.83
C ASP A 386 15.25 -43.97 -9.91
N GLN A 387 14.98 -44.61 -8.76
CA GLN A 387 14.63 -46.03 -8.73
C GLN A 387 13.34 -46.29 -9.49
N PHE A 388 12.30 -45.49 -9.24
CA PHE A 388 11.03 -45.60 -9.97
C PHE A 388 11.19 -45.30 -11.47
N SER A 389 11.95 -44.27 -11.82
CA SER A 389 12.23 -43.92 -13.21
C SER A 389 12.94 -45.05 -13.96
N LYS A 390 13.84 -45.78 -13.30
CA LYS A 390 14.48 -46.98 -13.85
C LYS A 390 13.48 -48.12 -14.04
N ALA A 391 12.57 -48.33 -13.08
CA ALA A 391 11.51 -49.33 -13.19
C ALA A 391 10.57 -49.04 -14.37
N LEU A 392 10.09 -47.80 -14.51
CA LEU A 392 9.26 -47.37 -15.65
C LEU A 392 9.98 -47.56 -16.99
N LYS A 393 11.26 -47.17 -17.10
CA LYS A 393 12.04 -47.37 -18.32
C LYS A 393 12.24 -48.86 -18.67
N LYS A 394 12.42 -49.71 -17.65
CA LYS A 394 12.52 -51.16 -17.83
C LYS A 394 11.20 -51.74 -18.34
N ALA A 395 10.07 -51.35 -17.75
CA ALA A 395 8.74 -51.76 -18.19
C ALA A 395 8.46 -51.30 -19.64
N ALA A 396 8.75 -50.03 -19.95
CA ALA A 396 8.60 -49.50 -21.31
C ALA A 396 9.41 -50.29 -22.35
N LYS A 397 10.66 -50.66 -22.01
CA LYS A 397 11.49 -51.50 -22.89
C LYS A 397 10.92 -52.90 -23.09
N GLN A 398 10.36 -53.51 -22.04
CA GLN A 398 9.75 -54.85 -22.12
C GLN A 398 8.49 -54.86 -23.01
N HIS A 399 7.72 -53.77 -23.00
CA HIS A 399 6.54 -53.58 -23.84
C HIS A 399 6.84 -52.92 -25.20
N ALA A 400 8.11 -52.71 -25.53
CA ALA A 400 8.56 -52.03 -26.77
C ALA A 400 7.97 -50.61 -26.96
N ILE A 401 7.72 -49.89 -25.87
CA ILE A 401 7.17 -48.53 -25.86
C ILE A 401 8.30 -47.51 -25.76
N THR A 402 8.26 -46.48 -26.61
CA THR A 402 9.17 -45.32 -26.51
C THR A 402 8.48 -44.18 -25.78
N LEU A 403 8.97 -43.86 -24.57
CA LEU A 403 8.44 -42.75 -23.78
C LEU A 403 9.21 -41.46 -24.11
N SER A 404 8.51 -40.44 -24.60
CA SER A 404 9.08 -39.11 -24.73
C SER A 404 9.34 -38.49 -23.35
N ALA A 405 10.20 -37.47 -23.27
CA ALA A 405 10.47 -36.78 -22.00
C ALA A 405 9.21 -36.16 -21.38
N GLN A 406 8.27 -35.69 -22.21
CA GLN A 406 7.01 -35.10 -21.75
C GLN A 406 6.06 -36.16 -21.18
N VAL A 407 5.94 -37.32 -21.84
CA VAL A 407 5.14 -38.44 -21.35
C VAL A 407 5.75 -39.01 -20.07
N MET A 408 7.07 -39.18 -20.02
CA MET A 408 7.76 -39.63 -18.80
C MET A 408 7.48 -38.70 -17.61
N LYS A 409 7.47 -37.38 -17.83
CA LYS A 409 7.12 -36.40 -16.79
C LYS A 409 5.65 -36.56 -16.34
N ALA A 410 4.71 -36.72 -17.25
CA ALA A 410 3.30 -36.97 -16.92
C ALA A 410 3.12 -38.26 -16.11
N LEU A 411 3.81 -39.34 -16.49
CA LEU A 411 3.79 -40.59 -15.72
C LEU A 411 4.33 -40.39 -14.30
N LEU A 412 5.47 -39.71 -14.15
CA LEU A 412 6.04 -39.42 -12.84
C LEU A 412 5.10 -38.57 -11.98
N ASN A 413 4.45 -37.56 -12.55
CA ASN A 413 3.50 -36.72 -11.84
C ASN A 413 2.27 -37.52 -11.38
N GLY A 414 1.56 -38.18 -12.31
CA GLY A 414 0.31 -38.89 -12.00
C GLY A 414 0.51 -40.07 -11.05
N LEU A 415 1.65 -40.75 -11.13
CA LEU A 415 2.01 -41.91 -10.29
C LEU A 415 2.64 -41.52 -8.94
N SER A 416 2.85 -40.22 -8.70
CA SER A 416 3.44 -39.74 -7.46
C SER A 416 2.42 -39.27 -6.44
N GLU A 417 2.88 -39.18 -5.20
CA GLU A 417 2.21 -38.50 -4.09
C GLU A 417 3.25 -37.97 -3.12
N ARG A 418 2.94 -36.86 -2.44
CA ARG A 418 3.83 -36.29 -1.43
C ARG A 418 4.00 -37.23 -0.25
N ASP A 419 5.24 -37.38 0.17
CA ASP A 419 5.61 -38.27 1.27
C ASP A 419 6.87 -37.74 1.94
N GLU A 420 6.74 -37.20 3.15
CA GLU A 420 7.87 -36.65 3.92
C GLU A 420 8.96 -37.69 4.22
N THR A 421 8.60 -38.98 4.22
CA THR A 421 9.54 -40.09 4.44
C THR A 421 10.28 -40.51 3.17
N ALA A 422 9.93 -39.95 2.01
CA ALA A 422 10.60 -40.24 0.75
C ALA A 422 11.91 -39.45 0.59
N GLY A 423 12.77 -39.93 -0.32
CA GLY A 423 13.99 -39.23 -0.69
C GLY A 423 13.69 -37.91 -1.40
N ILE A 424 14.63 -36.96 -1.29
CA ILE A 424 14.55 -35.67 -1.95
C ILE A 424 14.56 -35.88 -3.47
N CYS A 425 13.60 -35.27 -4.15
CA CYS A 425 13.60 -35.16 -5.60
C CYS A 425 14.61 -34.10 -6.02
N THR A 426 15.48 -34.45 -6.98
CA THR A 426 16.52 -33.55 -7.47
C THR A 426 16.41 -33.32 -8.97
N ASP A 427 16.89 -32.15 -9.40
CA ASP A 427 17.06 -31.83 -10.81
C ASP A 427 18.22 -32.64 -11.42
N LYS A 428 18.47 -32.45 -12.72
CA LYS A 428 19.57 -33.13 -13.43
C LYS A 428 20.98 -32.79 -12.92
N LYS A 429 21.12 -31.70 -12.14
CA LYS A 429 22.38 -31.24 -11.55
C LYS A 429 22.54 -31.73 -10.10
N GLY A 430 21.54 -32.43 -9.55
CA GLY A 430 21.53 -32.90 -8.17
C GLY A 430 21.03 -31.87 -7.16
N ASN A 431 20.52 -30.72 -7.61
CA ASN A 431 19.94 -29.74 -6.70
C ASN A 431 18.53 -30.18 -6.27
N PRO A 432 18.14 -30.00 -5.00
CA PRO A 432 16.77 -30.24 -4.55
C PRO A 432 15.75 -29.45 -5.38
N GLU A 433 14.69 -30.11 -5.81
CA GLU A 433 13.54 -29.43 -6.41
C GLU A 433 12.66 -28.85 -5.29
N PRO A 434 12.13 -27.62 -5.44
CA PRO A 434 11.27 -27.03 -4.44
C PRO A 434 9.86 -27.65 -4.44
N ASP A 435 9.31 -27.91 -3.26
CA ASP A 435 7.89 -28.21 -3.10
C ASP A 435 7.09 -26.91 -3.02
N THR A 436 6.30 -26.63 -4.05
CA THR A 436 5.49 -25.42 -4.12
C THR A 436 4.36 -25.37 -3.07
N GLU A 437 3.96 -26.49 -2.49
CA GLU A 437 2.95 -26.52 -1.41
C GLU A 437 3.52 -26.23 -0.02
N LEU A 438 4.83 -26.45 0.14
CA LEU A 438 5.53 -26.18 1.39
C LEU A 438 6.40 -24.92 1.32
N ARG A 439 6.36 -24.21 0.18
CA ARG A 439 7.02 -22.92 0.00
C ARG A 439 6.37 -21.88 0.91
N ASP A 440 7.20 -21.12 1.59
CA ASP A 440 6.77 -20.01 2.43
C ASP A 440 7.55 -18.72 2.10
N THR A 441 7.17 -17.62 2.72
CA THR A 441 7.88 -16.35 2.66
C THR A 441 8.11 -15.79 4.04
N GLU A 442 9.32 -15.27 4.26
CA GLU A 442 9.71 -14.61 5.51
C GLU A 442 9.98 -13.13 5.25
N ILE A 443 9.72 -12.29 6.25
CA ILE A 443 9.97 -10.85 6.23
C ILE A 443 11.13 -10.57 7.19
N VAL A 444 12.26 -10.14 6.63
CA VAL A 444 13.48 -9.81 7.38
C VAL A 444 13.69 -8.29 7.34
N PRO A 445 13.81 -7.59 8.48
CA PRO A 445 14.13 -6.16 8.49
C PRO A 445 15.36 -5.83 7.63
N LEU A 446 15.36 -4.70 6.92
CA LEU A 446 16.47 -4.35 6.01
C LEU A 446 17.83 -4.19 6.72
N LYS A 447 17.80 -3.84 8.01
CA LYS A 447 18.99 -3.69 8.87
C LYS A 447 19.54 -5.01 9.40
N GLU A 448 18.88 -6.14 9.13
CA GLU A 448 19.29 -7.47 9.59
C GLU A 448 19.83 -8.31 8.44
N ASP A 449 20.87 -9.11 8.71
CA ASP A 449 21.40 -10.04 7.72
C ASP A 449 20.43 -11.22 7.50
N ILE A 450 20.10 -11.46 6.23
CA ILE A 450 19.15 -12.51 5.84
C ILE A 450 19.59 -13.89 6.31
N ARG A 451 20.89 -14.21 6.26
CA ARG A 451 21.40 -15.54 6.61
C ARG A 451 21.39 -15.73 8.11
N GLU A 452 21.77 -14.71 8.88
CA GLU A 452 21.67 -14.74 10.34
C GLU A 452 20.23 -14.93 10.81
N TYR A 453 19.27 -14.19 10.23
CA TYR A 453 17.85 -14.40 10.49
C TYR A 453 17.41 -15.83 10.15
N PHE A 454 17.78 -16.32 8.96
CA PHE A 454 17.36 -17.64 8.48
C PHE A 454 17.88 -18.79 9.36
N GLU A 455 19.14 -18.73 9.79
CA GLU A 455 19.73 -19.72 10.69
C GLU A 455 19.11 -19.69 12.10
N ARG A 456 18.67 -18.51 12.55
CA ARG A 456 18.07 -18.32 13.88
C ARG A 456 16.59 -18.68 13.93
N GLU A 457 15.81 -18.21 12.96
CA GLU A 457 14.34 -18.28 12.99
C GLU A 457 13.77 -19.40 12.13
N VAL A 458 14.44 -19.79 11.02
CA VAL A 458 13.87 -20.76 10.07
C VAL A 458 14.47 -22.14 10.23
N LYS A 459 15.80 -22.26 10.20
CA LYS A 459 16.51 -23.56 10.24
C LYS A 459 16.16 -24.45 11.44
N PRO A 460 15.95 -23.93 12.67
CA PRO A 460 15.60 -24.78 13.81
C PRO A 460 14.24 -25.47 13.67
N HIS A 461 13.33 -24.86 12.90
CA HIS A 461 12.00 -25.41 12.63
C HIS A 461 11.97 -26.22 11.33
N VAL A 462 12.76 -25.83 10.33
CA VAL A 462 12.83 -26.49 9.02
C VAL A 462 14.28 -26.68 8.54
N PRO A 463 14.97 -27.73 9.00
CA PRO A 463 16.41 -27.89 8.76
C PRO A 463 16.81 -28.06 7.29
N ASP A 464 15.94 -28.64 6.45
CA ASP A 464 16.19 -28.89 5.03
C ASP A 464 15.72 -27.75 4.10
N ALA A 465 15.23 -26.64 4.66
CA ALA A 465 14.87 -25.46 3.90
C ALA A 465 16.09 -24.71 3.36
N TRP A 466 15.90 -23.97 2.27
CA TRP A 466 16.86 -23.01 1.73
C TRP A 466 16.16 -21.75 1.22
N ILE A 467 16.93 -20.67 1.07
CA ILE A 467 16.43 -19.41 0.51
C ILE A 467 16.56 -19.44 -1.02
N ASP A 468 15.50 -19.12 -1.73
CA ASP A 468 15.55 -18.81 -3.16
C ASP A 468 15.93 -17.33 -3.35
N GLU A 469 17.24 -17.06 -3.37
CA GLU A 469 17.80 -15.71 -3.53
C GLU A 469 17.28 -15.01 -4.81
N SER A 470 16.91 -15.75 -5.86
CA SER A 470 16.39 -15.17 -7.11
C SER A 470 15.00 -14.55 -6.95
N LYS A 471 14.26 -14.97 -5.92
CA LYS A 471 12.93 -14.46 -5.58
C LYS A 471 12.93 -13.52 -4.39
N THR A 472 14.07 -13.29 -3.75
CA THR A 472 14.18 -12.27 -2.72
C THR A 472 13.87 -10.89 -3.30
N ARG A 473 12.97 -10.15 -2.67
CA ARG A 473 12.60 -8.78 -3.05
C ARG A 473 12.72 -7.87 -1.85
N ILE A 474 12.99 -6.59 -2.09
CA ILE A 474 12.94 -5.56 -1.06
C ILE A 474 11.55 -4.93 -1.12
N GLY A 475 10.88 -4.84 0.02
CA GLY A 475 9.64 -4.11 0.18
C GLY A 475 9.82 -2.97 1.17
N TYR A 476 8.92 -1.99 1.11
CA TYR A 476 8.82 -0.94 2.11
C TYR A 476 7.39 -0.88 2.65
N GLU A 477 7.25 -0.76 3.97
CA GLU A 477 5.98 -0.55 4.65
C GLU A 477 6.15 0.41 5.83
N ILE A 478 5.10 1.16 6.13
CA ILE A 478 5.06 2.10 7.27
C ILE A 478 3.98 1.60 8.22
N PRO A 479 4.32 0.69 9.15
CA PRO A 479 3.39 0.03 10.05
C PRO A 479 3.04 0.97 11.22
N PHE A 480 2.46 2.13 10.91
CA PHE A 480 2.32 3.26 11.82
C PHE A 480 1.74 2.87 13.19
N THR A 481 0.64 2.12 13.19
CA THR A 481 -0.05 1.67 14.41
C THR A 481 0.80 0.73 15.26
N ARG A 482 1.63 -0.13 14.66
CA ARG A 482 2.57 -1.03 15.37
C ARG A 482 3.55 -0.24 16.22
N HIS A 483 4.03 0.90 15.71
CA HIS A 483 4.99 1.71 16.45
C HIS A 483 4.39 2.40 17.68
N PHE A 484 3.11 2.77 17.66
CA PHE A 484 2.46 3.44 18.80
C PHE A 484 1.61 2.50 19.65
N TYR A 485 1.59 1.20 19.33
CA TYR A 485 0.88 0.20 20.11
C TYR A 485 1.46 0.13 21.53
N ARG A 486 0.59 0.34 22.51
CA ARG A 486 0.88 0.08 23.92
C ARG A 486 0.05 -1.10 24.35
N TYR A 487 0.72 -2.16 24.79
CA TYR A 487 0.04 -3.31 25.35
C TYR A 487 -0.78 -2.87 26.56
N LYS A 488 -2.11 -3.03 26.47
CA LYS A 488 -3.01 -2.88 27.60
C LYS A 488 -3.30 -4.29 28.12
N PRO A 489 -2.75 -4.68 29.29
CA PRO A 489 -3.11 -5.96 29.89
C PRO A 489 -4.62 -6.04 30.07
N LEU A 490 -5.18 -7.23 29.87
CA LEU A 490 -6.58 -7.47 30.18
C LEU A 490 -6.79 -7.23 31.68
N ARG A 491 -7.88 -6.52 31.99
CA ARG A 491 -8.25 -6.30 33.39
C ARG A 491 -8.55 -7.64 34.05
N PRO A 492 -8.16 -7.86 35.32
CA PRO A 492 -8.53 -9.06 36.07
C PRO A 492 -10.04 -9.27 36.07
N ALA A 493 -10.48 -10.53 35.95
CA ALA A 493 -11.90 -10.88 35.90
C ALA A 493 -12.66 -10.42 37.16
N GLU A 494 -11.97 -10.40 38.29
CA GLU A 494 -12.48 -9.99 39.59
C GLU A 494 -12.88 -8.51 39.63
N GLU A 495 -12.11 -7.63 38.97
CA GLU A 495 -12.42 -6.20 38.87
C GLU A 495 -13.64 -5.95 37.99
N ILE A 496 -13.74 -6.66 36.86
CA ILE A 496 -14.90 -6.58 35.96
C ILE A 496 -16.17 -7.02 36.69
N LEU A 497 -16.10 -8.12 37.45
CA LEU A 497 -17.20 -8.62 38.26
C LEU A 497 -17.62 -7.64 39.36
N ALA A 498 -16.67 -6.94 40.00
CA ALA A 498 -16.96 -5.93 41.01
C ALA A 498 -17.71 -4.73 40.41
N GLU A 499 -17.25 -4.22 39.26
CA GLU A 499 -17.91 -3.12 38.55
C GLU A 499 -19.30 -3.48 38.04
N ILE A 500 -19.49 -4.69 37.50
CA ILE A 500 -20.83 -5.16 37.07
C ILE A 500 -21.79 -5.14 38.26
N LYS A 501 -21.35 -5.61 39.43
CA LYS A 501 -22.18 -5.57 40.66
C LYS A 501 -22.48 -4.15 41.13
N GLU A 502 -21.54 -3.22 40.99
CA GLU A 502 -21.80 -1.81 41.30
C GLU A 502 -22.78 -1.17 40.31
N LEU A 503 -22.61 -1.40 39.02
CA LEU A 503 -23.53 -0.95 37.98
C LEU A 503 -24.93 -1.53 38.17
N GLU A 504 -25.05 -2.81 38.52
CA GLU A 504 -26.33 -3.43 38.87
C GLU A 504 -26.99 -2.73 40.07
N LYS A 505 -26.23 -2.42 41.13
CA LYS A 505 -26.74 -1.66 42.28
C LYS A 505 -27.22 -0.26 41.86
N ASP A 506 -26.47 0.44 41.03
CA ASP A 506 -26.81 1.77 40.54
C ASP A 506 -28.06 1.76 39.65
N ILE A 507 -28.17 0.77 38.75
CA ILE A 507 -29.35 0.56 37.91
C ILE A 507 -30.57 0.26 38.79
N LEU A 508 -30.45 -0.65 39.77
CA LEU A 508 -31.53 -0.97 40.70
C LEU A 508 -31.94 0.24 41.55
N ALA A 509 -30.99 1.07 41.99
CA ALA A 509 -31.26 2.29 42.73
C ALA A 509 -31.98 3.35 41.87
N LYS A 510 -31.57 3.51 40.60
CA LYS A 510 -32.25 4.39 39.64
C LYS A 510 -33.65 3.88 39.30
N LEU A 511 -33.83 2.58 39.06
CA LEU A 511 -35.14 1.97 38.84
C LEU A 511 -36.07 2.19 40.03
N ARG A 512 -35.59 1.98 41.27
CA ARG A 512 -36.37 2.26 42.48
C ARG A 512 -36.79 3.73 42.60
N LYS A 513 -35.95 4.69 42.20
CA LYS A 513 -36.33 6.11 42.16
C LYS A 513 -37.39 6.42 41.11
N VAL A 514 -37.40 5.68 39.99
CA VAL A 514 -38.39 5.85 38.91
C VAL A 514 -39.72 5.16 39.26
N THR A 515 -39.67 4.00 39.91
CA THR A 515 -40.87 3.24 40.31
C THR A 515 -41.43 3.63 41.67
N GLY A 516 -40.65 4.30 42.52
CA GLY A 516 -41.00 4.66 43.90
C GLY A 516 -41.68 6.02 44.07
N ASN A 517 -41.99 6.75 43.00
CA ASN A 517 -42.82 7.96 43.04
C ASN A 517 -44.31 7.68 42.76
N GLY A 518 -44.74 6.42 42.92
CA GLY A 518 -46.13 6.01 42.83
C GLY A 518 -46.59 5.28 44.09
N GLU A 519 -46.59 5.97 45.22
CA GLU A 519 -47.42 5.58 46.36
C GLU A 519 -48.57 6.59 46.51
N ILE A 520 -49.78 6.03 46.46
CA ILE A 520 -51.10 6.60 46.69
C ILE A 520 -51.26 6.95 48.16
#